data_AF-A0AAV8XD39-F1
#
_entry.id   AF-A0AAV8XD39-F1
#
_cell.length_a   1.000
_cell.length_b   1.000
_cell.length_c   1.000
_cell.angle_alpha   90.00
_cell.angle_beta   90.00
_cell.angle_gamma   90.00
#
_symmetry.space_group_name_H-M   'P 1'
#
loop_
_entity.id
_entity.type
_entity.pdbx_description
1 polymer ?
#
loop_
_entity_poly.entity_id
_entity_poly.type
_entity_poly.pdbx_seq_one_letter_code
_entity_poly.pdbx_strand_id
1 'polypeptide(L)'
;MEQIYEILSDDEDMIGLIIIIDHPRILCQFRNRENQFENWSDVEFFQRFRLSKNTVNFVLQTIQYVIASPTEMNHAASAAEMLLVTLRFYATGSFLQVCGEAK
;
A
#
# COMPACT_ATOMS: atom_id res chain seq x y z
N MET A 1 -35.96 0.59 -28.00
CA MET A 1 -34.67 0.88 -28.65
C MET A 1 -34.52 2.37 -28.97
N GLU A 2 -35.58 3.07 -29.41
CA GLU A 2 -35.51 4.52 -29.66
C GLU A 2 -35.52 5.39 -28.39
N GLN A 3 -36.16 4.96 -27.30
CA GLN A 3 -36.23 5.72 -26.04
C GLN A 3 -34.90 5.82 -25.25
N ILE A 4 -33.85 5.10 -25.65
CA ILE A 4 -32.53 5.18 -24.99
C ILE A 4 -31.68 6.31 -25.60
N TYR A 5 -31.88 6.63 -26.88
CA TYR A 5 -31.14 7.71 -27.56
C TYR A 5 -31.58 9.10 -27.12
N GLU A 6 -32.83 9.25 -26.66
CA GLU A 6 -33.40 10.55 -26.28
C GLU A 6 -32.93 11.02 -24.88
N ILE A 7 -32.41 10.12 -24.05
CA ILE A 7 -31.84 10.44 -22.73
C ILE A 7 -30.34 10.81 -22.82
N LEU A 8 -29.70 10.54 -23.96
CA LEU A 8 -28.26 10.75 -24.22
C LEU A 8 -28.03 11.92 -25.18
N SER A 9 -28.87 12.95 -25.11
CA SER A 9 -28.86 14.08 -26.04
C SER A 9 -27.90 15.22 -25.64
N ASP A 10 -27.11 15.06 -24.56
CA ASP A 10 -26.02 15.98 -24.28
C ASP A 10 -24.70 15.30 -24.62
N ASP A 11 -23.99 15.85 -25.62
CA ASP A 11 -22.74 15.31 -26.12
C ASP A 11 -21.69 15.24 -24.99
N GLU A 12 -21.77 16.11 -23.98
CA GLU A 12 -20.92 16.07 -22.79
C GLU A 12 -21.15 14.82 -21.92
N ASP A 13 -22.41 14.42 -21.70
CA ASP A 13 -22.75 13.22 -20.91
C ASP A 13 -22.33 11.94 -21.64
N MET A 14 -22.48 11.92 -22.97
CA MET A 14 -21.99 10.82 -23.83
C MET A 14 -20.47 10.72 -23.82
N ILE A 15 -19.76 11.86 -23.88
CA ILE A 15 -18.29 11.91 -23.76
C ILE A 15 -17.87 11.41 -22.37
N GLY A 16 -18.56 11.82 -21.30
CA GLY A 16 -18.30 11.36 -19.94
C GLY A 16 -18.41 9.84 -19.80
N LEU A 17 -19.44 9.24 -20.40
CA LEU A 17 -19.63 7.79 -20.44
C LEU A 17 -18.56 7.07 -21.27
N ILE A 18 -18.20 7.61 -22.43
CA ILE A 18 -17.13 7.06 -23.27
C ILE A 18 -15.80 7.08 -22.51
N ILE A 19 -15.47 8.17 -21.80
CA ILE A 19 -14.26 8.25 -20.99
C ILE A 19 -14.24 7.18 -19.89
N ILE A 20 -15.38 6.92 -19.24
CA ILE A 20 -15.48 5.91 -18.17
C ILE A 20 -15.35 4.47 -18.72
N ILE A 21 -15.91 4.20 -19.91
CA ILE A 21 -15.90 2.88 -20.54
C ILE A 21 -14.55 2.57 -21.22
N ASP A 22 -13.98 3.55 -21.91
CA ASP A 22 -12.75 3.41 -22.71
C ASP A 22 -11.49 3.53 -21.84
N HIS A 23 -11.58 4.25 -20.70
CA HIS A 23 -10.56 4.31 -19.67
C HIS A 23 -11.15 3.82 -18.35
N PRO A 24 -11.38 2.50 -18.17
CA PRO A 24 -11.77 1.99 -16.87
C PRO A 24 -10.66 2.42 -15.90
N ARG A 25 -10.97 3.37 -15.01
CA ARG A 25 -10.07 3.75 -13.92
C ARG A 25 -9.65 2.45 -13.29
N ILE A 26 -8.35 2.12 -13.38
CA ILE A 26 -7.79 0.89 -12.84
C ILE A 26 -8.39 0.76 -11.45
N LEU A 27 -9.29 -0.23 -11.28
CA LEU A 27 -10.02 -0.41 -10.03
C LEU A 27 -8.96 -0.36 -8.94
N CYS A 28 -9.11 0.54 -7.98
CA CYS A 28 -8.19 0.68 -6.87
C CYS A 28 -8.01 -0.71 -6.26
N GLN A 29 -6.90 -1.37 -6.62
CA GLN A 29 -6.61 -2.72 -6.17
C GLN A 29 -6.19 -2.58 -4.73
N PHE A 30 -7.16 -2.68 -3.82
CA PHE A 30 -6.90 -2.84 -2.40
C PHE A 30 -6.24 -4.20 -2.21
N ARG A 31 -4.91 -4.24 -2.31
CA ARG A 31 -4.14 -5.41 -1.91
C ARG A 31 -4.23 -5.48 -0.40
N ASN A 32 -4.85 -6.56 0.10
CA ASN A 32 -4.82 -6.85 1.52
C ASN A 32 -3.36 -7.02 1.94
N ARG A 33 -2.82 -6.08 2.70
CA ARG A 33 -1.48 -6.18 3.27
C ARG A 33 -1.62 -7.03 4.51
N GLU A 34 -1.31 -8.32 4.40
CA GLU A 34 -1.27 -9.18 5.58
C GLU A 34 -0.28 -8.62 6.60
N ASN A 35 -0.64 -8.68 7.88
CA ASN A 35 0.25 -8.29 8.99
C ASN A 35 1.45 -9.25 9.04
N GLN A 36 2.52 -8.88 8.35
CA GLN A 36 3.78 -9.62 8.28
C GLN A 36 4.51 -9.69 9.63
N PHE A 37 3.93 -9.20 10.73
CA PHE A 37 4.54 -9.34 12.05
C PHE A 37 4.08 -10.61 12.77
N GLU A 38 2.82 -11.00 12.59
CA GLU A 38 2.21 -12.14 13.29
C GLU A 38 2.46 -13.48 12.59
N ASN A 39 2.60 -13.47 11.26
CA ASN A 39 2.64 -14.71 10.48
C ASN A 39 4.00 -15.43 10.50
N TRP A 40 5.10 -14.79 10.94
CA TRP A 40 6.45 -15.38 10.87
C TRP A 40 6.88 -16.01 12.18
N SER A 41 7.56 -17.15 12.11
CA SER A 41 8.27 -17.69 13.27
C SER A 41 9.45 -16.77 13.67
N ASP A 42 9.90 -16.85 14.91
CA ASP A 42 11.00 -16.00 15.40
C ASP A 42 12.31 -16.23 14.64
N VAL A 43 12.54 -17.47 14.17
CA VAL A 43 13.73 -17.83 13.39
C VAL A 43 13.68 -17.18 12.01
N GLU A 44 12.55 -17.28 11.31
CA GLU A 44 12.38 -16.65 10.00
C GLU A 44 12.41 -15.12 10.09
N PHE A 45 11.84 -14.56 11.15
CA PHE A 45 11.90 -13.13 11.42
C PHE A 45 13.35 -12.67 11.60
N PHE A 46 14.12 -13.37 12.43
CA PHE A 46 15.53 -13.05 12.67
C PHE A 46 16.35 -13.15 11.38
N GLN A 47 16.15 -14.18 10.56
CA GLN A 47 16.86 -14.32 9.27
C GLN A 47 16.59 -13.16 8.32
N ARG A 48 15.41 -12.52 8.41
CA ARG A 48 14.96 -11.50 7.46
C ARG A 48 15.25 -10.08 7.88
N PHE A 49 15.17 -9.79 9.17
CA PHE A 49 15.34 -8.46 9.73
C PHE A 49 16.61 -8.33 10.58
N ARG A 50 17.33 -9.43 10.82
CA ARG A 50 18.56 -9.52 11.63
C ARG A 50 18.40 -9.08 13.09
N LEU A 51 17.15 -8.93 13.55
CA LEU A 51 16.78 -8.55 14.92
C LEU A 51 15.68 -9.48 15.43
N SER A 52 15.65 -9.69 16.75
CA SER A 52 14.57 -10.45 17.39
C SER A 52 13.30 -9.62 17.49
N LYS A 53 12.12 -10.25 17.52
CA LYS A 53 10.83 -9.55 17.69
C LYS A 53 10.80 -8.69 18.95
N ASN A 54 11.39 -9.17 20.05
CA ASN A 54 11.47 -8.43 21.31
C ASN A 54 12.28 -7.14 21.15
N THR A 55 13.44 -7.23 20.48
CA THR A 55 14.27 -6.06 20.18
C THR A 55 13.54 -5.07 19.28
N VAL A 56 12.85 -5.56 18.24
CA VAL A 56 12.05 -4.70 17.35
C VAL A 56 10.93 -4.00 18.12
N ASN A 57 10.24 -4.69 19.03
CA ASN A 57 9.20 -4.09 19.86
C ASN A 57 9.75 -3.01 20.80
N PHE A 58 10.92 -3.25 21.41
CA PHE A 58 11.60 -2.24 22.23
C PHE A 58 11.97 -0.99 21.44
N VAL A 59 12.52 -1.18 20.22
CA VAL A 59 12.84 -0.06 19.32
C VAL A 59 11.56 0.69 18.94
N LEU A 60 10.50 -0.03 18.58
CA LEU A 60 9.21 0.55 18.20
C LEU A 60 8.65 1.43 19.31
N GLN A 61 8.64 0.94 20.56
CA GLN A 61 8.20 1.74 21.72
C GLN A 61 9.01 3.03 21.90
N THR A 62 10.29 3.00 21.54
CA THR A 62 11.21 4.14 21.67
C THR A 62 11.06 5.16 20.55
N ILE A 63 10.68 4.76 19.33
CA ILE A 63 10.64 5.67 18.18
C ILE A 63 9.24 5.98 17.66
N GLN A 64 8.21 5.23 18.11
CA GLN A 64 6.84 5.34 17.59
C GLN A 64 6.32 6.77 17.57
N TYR A 65 6.62 7.57 18.59
CA TYR A 65 6.13 8.96 18.70
C TYR A 65 6.82 9.90 17.71
N VAL A 66 7.98 9.53 17.17
CA VAL A 66 8.72 10.29 16.16
C VAL A 66 8.27 9.92 14.75
N ILE A 67 7.98 8.62 14.52
CA ILE A 67 7.71 8.08 13.19
C ILE A 67 6.22 7.90 12.87
N ALA A 68 5.33 8.04 13.86
CA ALA A 68 3.89 7.91 13.64
C ALA A 68 3.41 8.94 12.61
N SER A 69 2.62 8.47 11.64
CA SER A 69 1.98 9.36 10.68
C SER A 69 1.01 10.31 11.42
N PRO A 70 1.08 11.63 11.17
CA PRO A 70 0.13 12.58 11.74
C PRO A 70 -1.27 12.46 11.11
N THR A 71 -1.41 11.69 10.01
CA THR A 71 -2.65 11.56 9.25
C THR A 71 -3.02 10.10 9.07
N GLU A 72 -4.29 9.75 9.30
CA GLU A 72 -4.85 8.40 9.05
C GLU A 72 -5.39 8.23 7.61
N MET A 73 -5.25 9.25 6.76
CA MET A 73 -5.73 9.19 5.38
C MET A 73 -5.04 8.06 4.58
N ASN A 74 -5.83 7.32 3.80
CA ASN A 74 -5.37 6.31 2.83
C ASN A 74 -4.64 5.08 3.41
N HIS A 75 -5.04 4.56 4.57
CA HIS A 75 -4.29 3.46 5.23
C HIS A 75 -2.81 3.84 5.40
N ALA A 76 -2.59 4.98 6.06
CA ALA A 76 -1.24 5.42 6.39
C ALA A 76 -0.47 4.28 7.07
N ALA A 77 0.77 4.07 6.64
CA ALA A 77 1.61 3.02 7.20
C ALA A 77 1.74 3.25 8.71
N SER A 78 1.45 2.21 9.48
CA SER A 78 1.68 2.22 10.92
C SER A 78 3.18 2.39 11.21
N ALA A 79 3.49 2.94 12.38
CA ALA A 79 4.88 3.04 12.85
C ALA A 79 5.60 1.68 12.82
N ALA A 80 4.87 0.59 13.06
CA ALA A 80 5.37 -0.78 12.96
C ALA A 80 5.77 -1.15 11.53
N GLU A 81 4.88 -0.92 10.56
CA GLU A 81 5.16 -1.20 9.15
C GLU A 81 6.34 -0.38 8.63
N MET A 82 6.41 0.91 9.00
CA MET A 82 7.54 1.78 8.66
C MET A 82 8.86 1.21 9.19
N LEU A 83 8.90 0.82 10.46
CA LEU A 83 10.09 0.21 11.07
C LEU A 83 10.48 -1.09 10.37
N LEU A 84 9.52 -1.97 10.06
CA LEU A 84 9.81 -3.23 9.38
C LEU A 84 10.39 -3.01 7.97
N VAL A 85 9.85 -2.06 7.20
CA VAL A 85 10.39 -1.70 5.89
C VAL A 85 11.82 -1.18 6.02
N THR A 86 12.09 -0.32 6.99
CA THR A 86 13.44 0.21 7.24
C THR A 86 14.42 -0.88 7.68
N LEU A 87 14.01 -1.78 8.58
CA LEU A 87 14.84 -2.90 9.01
C LEU A 87 15.13 -3.86 7.85
N ARG A 88 14.15 -4.09 6.97
CA ARG A 88 14.36 -4.88 5.76
C ARG A 88 15.40 -4.23 4.86
N PHE A 89 15.32 -2.91 4.68
CA PHE A 89 16.33 -2.16 3.92
C PHE A 89 17.73 -2.31 4.53
N TYR A 90 17.89 -2.13 5.84
CA TYR A 90 19.19 -2.30 6.51
C TYR A 90 19.71 -3.74 6.47
N ALA A 91 18.83 -4.74 6.58
CA ALA A 91 19.22 -6.14 6.55
C ALA A 91 19.66 -6.61 5.16
N THR A 92 19.05 -6.07 4.10
CA THR A 92 19.26 -6.54 2.72
C THR A 92 20.15 -5.60 1.89
N GLY A 93 20.33 -4.35 2.32
CA GLY A 93 21.08 -3.32 1.58
C GLY A 93 20.45 -2.94 0.23
N SER A 94 19.24 -3.44 -0.04
CA SER A 94 18.53 -3.25 -1.31
C SER A 94 17.30 -2.38 -1.04
N PHE A 95 17.24 -1.24 -1.72
CA PHE A 95 16.00 -0.48 -1.84
C PHE A 95 15.00 -1.37 -2.60
N LEU A 96 13.75 -1.44 -2.16
CA LEU A 96 12.69 -2.01 -2.98
C LEU A 96 12.60 -1.12 -4.23
N GLN A 97 13.38 -1.46 -5.27
CA GLN A 97 13.24 -0.90 -6.59
C GLN A 97 11.81 -1.24 -6.99
N VAL A 98 10.96 -0.22 -6.83
CA VAL A 98 9.54 -0.27 -7.11
C VAL A 98 9.42 -0.82 -8.52
N CYS A 99 8.76 -1.98 -8.66
CA CYS A 99 8.26 -2.47 -9.93
C CYS A 99 7.36 -1.39 -10.52
N GLY A 100 7.96 -0.53 -11.32
CA GLY A 100 7.35 0.61 -11.99
C GLY A 100 8.03 0.80 -13.34
N GLU A 101 8.34 -0.29 -14.01
CA GLU A 101 8.60 -0.27 -15.45
C GLU A 101 7.30 -0.76 -16.10
N ALA A 102 6.38 0.19 -16.26
CA ALA A 102 5.30 0.03 -17.21
C ALA A 102 5.95 -0.06 -18.60
N LYS A 103 5.55 -1.10 -19.34
CA LYS A 103 5.93 -1.35 -20.72
C LYS A 103 5.58 -0.17 -21.63
#